data_AF-A0A0S8K5I7-F1
#
_entry.id   AF-A0A0S8K5I7-F1
#
_cell.length_a   1.000
_cell.length_b   1.000
_cell.length_c   1.000
_cell.angle_alpha   90.00
_cell.angle_beta   90.00
_cell.angle_gamma   90.00
#
_symmetry.space_group_name_H-M   'P 1'
#
loop_
_entity.id
_entity.type
_entity.pdbx_description
1 polymer ?
#
loop_
_entity_poly.entity_id
_entity_poly.type
_entity_poly.pdbx_seq_one_letter_code
_entity_poly.pdbx_strand_id
1 'polypeptide(L)' 'MQRIFLLKRKKQKDINLKRINRHALLFNNREKRVIDEYCRKHKIKNKSKFMRESIMATILQDYPTLFEFEEDNTLFTSR' A
#
# COMPACT_ATOMS: atom_id res chain seq x y z
N MET A 1 -31.96 -17.24 27.75
CA MET A 1 -31.48 -18.17 26.71
C MET A 1 -32.00 -17.61 25.39
N GLN A 2 -31.24 -17.13 24.41
CA GLN A 2 -29.95 -17.57 23.88
C GLN A 2 -29.18 -16.36 23.29
N ARG A 3 -27.86 -16.39 23.46
CA ARG A 3 -26.87 -15.48 22.84
C ARG A 3 -26.93 -15.62 21.32
N ILE A 4 -27.40 -14.59 20.61
CA ILE A 4 -27.13 -14.48 19.17
C ILE A 4 -25.67 -14.01 19.03
N PHE A 5 -24.83 -15.00 18.78
CA PHE A 5 -23.39 -14.91 18.63
C PHE A 5 -23.09 -14.11 17.35
N LEU A 6 -22.81 -12.80 17.48
CA LEU A 6 -22.27 -11.96 16.40
C LEU A 6 -20.83 -12.41 16.08
N LEU A 7 -20.68 -13.55 15.40
CA LEU A 7 -19.43 -13.92 14.73
C LEU A 7 -19.21 -12.97 13.56
N LYS A 8 -18.58 -11.82 13.82
CA LYS A 8 -17.84 -11.08 12.81
C LYS A 8 -16.82 -12.06 12.20
N ARG A 9 -17.16 -12.62 11.03
CA ARG A 9 -16.28 -13.48 10.25
C ARG A 9 -15.00 -12.70 9.96
N LYS A 10 -13.92 -12.99 10.70
CA LYS A 10 -12.58 -12.42 10.45
C LYS A 10 -12.18 -12.87 9.04
N LYS A 11 -12.19 -11.95 8.06
CA LYS A 11 -11.66 -12.20 6.72
C LYS A 11 -10.19 -12.61 6.91
N GLN A 12 -9.85 -13.86 6.56
CA GLN A 12 -8.47 -14.35 6.65
C GLN A 12 -7.61 -13.42 5.82
N LYS A 13 -6.63 -12.77 6.44
CA LYS A 13 -5.70 -11.89 5.72
C LYS A 13 -4.72 -12.78 4.98
N ASP A 14 -4.61 -12.55 3.68
CA ASP A 14 -3.60 -13.21 2.86
C ASP A 14 -2.21 -12.92 3.42
N ILE A 15 -1.47 -13.99 3.73
CA ILE A 15 -0.12 -13.92 4.28
C ILE A 15 0.87 -13.32 3.28
N ASN A 16 0.61 -13.50 1.98
CA ASN A 16 1.48 -13.04 0.89
C ASN A 16 1.40 -11.53 0.69
N LEU A 17 0.29 -10.90 1.11
CA LEU A 17 0.13 -9.44 1.08
C LEU A 17 0.75 -8.72 2.29
N LYS A 18 1.40 -9.48 3.21
CA LYS A 18 2.05 -8.90 4.39
C LYS A 18 3.33 -8.17 3.98
N ARG A 19 3.39 -6.88 4.29
CA ARG A 19 4.58 -6.04 4.07
C ARG A 19 5.66 -6.38 5.11
N ILE A 20 6.57 -7.29 4.77
CA ILE A 20 7.67 -7.75 5.64
C ILE A 20 9.02 -7.12 5.29
N ASN A 21 9.21 -6.72 4.03
CA ASN A 21 10.47 -6.16 3.54
C ASN A 21 10.61 -4.69 3.99
N ARG A 22 11.70 -4.38 4.70
CA ARG A 22 12.01 -3.01 5.15
C ARG A 22 12.78 -2.27 4.08
N HIS A 23 12.43 -0.99 3.89
CA HIS A 23 13.14 -0.08 3.00
C HIS A 23 13.13 1.32 3.59
N ALA A 24 14.19 2.09 3.36
CA ALA A 24 14.33 3.47 3.83
C ALA A 24 14.51 4.42 2.65
N LEU A 25 13.78 5.54 2.66
CA LEU A 25 13.93 6.64 1.71
C LEU A 25 14.51 7.83 2.46
N LEU A 26 15.67 8.29 2.02
CA LEU A 26 16.32 9.49 2.55
C LEU A 26 15.99 10.67 1.65
N PHE A 27 15.55 11.77 2.26
CA PHE A 27 15.22 13.02 1.57
C PHE A 27 16.12 14.12 2.07
N ASN A 28 16.52 15.02 1.19
CA ASN A 28 17.09 16.28 1.63
C ASN A 28 16.00 17.20 2.24
N ASN A 29 16.43 18.31 2.82
CA ASN A 29 15.53 19.24 3.50
C ASN A 29 14.43 19.80 2.59
N ARG A 30 14.73 20.03 1.30
CA ARG A 30 13.78 20.60 0.35
C ARG A 30 12.73 19.57 -0.04
N GLU A 31 13.16 18.37 -0.41
CA GLU A 31 12.27 17.24 -0.74
C GLU A 31 11.33 16.93 0.43
N LYS A 32 11.86 16.89 1.65
CA LYS A 32 11.07 16.58 2.84
C LYS A 32 9.95 17.60 3.07
N ARG A 33 10.24 18.90 2.91
CA ARG A 33 9.24 19.96 3.02
C ARG A 33 8.15 19.83 1.95
N VAL A 34 8.52 19.56 0.70
CA VAL A 34 7.56 19.38 -0.40
C VAL A 34 6.60 18.24 -0.10
N ILE A 35 7.13 17.08 0.31
CA ILE A 35 6.32 15.90 0.66
C ILE A 35 5.40 16.19 1.84
N ASP A 36 5.90 16.85 2.88
CA ASP A 36 5.12 17.14 4.07
C ASP A 36 3.96 18.09 3.76
N GLU A 37 4.22 19.14 2.98
CA GLU A 37 3.22 20.11 2.57
C GLU A 37 2.16 19.49 1.66
N TYR A 38 2.58 18.65 0.71
CA TYR A 38 1.66 17.89 -0.13
C TYR A 38 0.75 17.00 0.72
N CYS A 39 1.33 16.20 1.62
CA CYS A 39 0.56 15.31 2.49
C CYS A 39 -0.40 16.11 3.38
N ARG A 40 0.01 17.27 3.88
CA ARG A 40 -0.83 18.17 4.70
C ARG A 40 -2.03 18.68 3.88
N LYS A 41 -1.78 19.23 2.69
CA LYS A 41 -2.81 19.79 1.79
C LYS A 41 -3.87 18.74 1.41
N HIS A 42 -3.44 17.51 1.16
CA HIS A 42 -4.31 16.40 0.75
C HIS A 42 -4.81 15.54 1.93
N LYS A 43 -4.58 15.95 3.18
CA LYS A 43 -5.00 15.23 4.40
C LYS A 43 -4.51 13.76 4.45
N ILE A 44 -3.34 13.51 3.87
CA ILE A 44 -2.70 12.19 3.83
C ILE A 44 -2.11 11.90 5.21
N LYS A 45 -2.75 11.00 5.96
CA LYS A 45 -2.30 10.60 7.30
C LYS A 45 -1.15 9.60 7.29
N ASN A 46 -1.11 8.71 6.29
CA ASN A 46 -0.10 7.65 6.19
C ASN A 46 0.86 7.92 5.02
N LYS A 47 1.97 8.58 5.33
CA LYS A 47 3.00 8.94 4.34
C LYS A 47 3.64 7.71 3.71
N SER A 48 3.94 6.67 4.49
CA SER A 48 4.53 5.43 3.97
C SER A 48 3.61 4.72 2.98
N LYS A 49 2.29 4.71 3.25
CA LYS A 49 1.29 4.17 2.30
C LYS A 49 1.31 4.95 1.00
N PHE A 50 1.23 6.29 1.10
CA PHE A 50 1.25 7.18 -0.06
C PHE A 50 2.51 6.97 -0.91
N MET A 51 3.69 7.04 -0.30
CA MET A 51 4.96 6.84 -1.02
C MET A 51 5.02 5.51 -1.75
N ARG A 52 4.66 4.42 -1.07
CA ARG A 52 4.63 3.10 -1.69
C ARG A 52 3.67 3.06 -2.88
N GLU A 53 2.47 3.61 -2.73
CA GLU A 53 1.47 3.63 -3.82
C GLU A 53 1.94 4.48 -5.00
N SER A 54 2.52 5.64 -4.75
CA SER A 54 3.09 6.51 -5.79
C SER A 54 4.22 5.81 -6.55
N ILE A 55 5.16 5.17 -5.84
CA ILE A 55 6.27 4.44 -6.47
C ILE A 55 5.73 3.28 -7.33
N MET A 56 4.82 2.47 -6.78
CA MET A 56 4.23 1.35 -7.53
C MET A 56 3.44 1.84 -8.75
N ALA A 57 2.69 2.94 -8.62
CA ALA A 57 1.92 3.52 -9.72
C ALA A 57 2.84 3.98 -10.86
N THR A 58 3.96 4.63 -10.53
CA THR A 58 4.96 5.04 -11.54
C THR A 58 5.57 3.83 -12.25
N ILE A 59 5.99 2.80 -11.51
CA ILE A 59 6.58 1.59 -12.10
C ILE A 59 5.60 0.89 -13.05
N LEU A 60 4.35 0.73 -12.64
CA LEU A 60 3.34 0.02 -13.43
C LEU A 60 2.81 0.83 -14.62
N GLN A 61 2.87 2.16 -14.54
CA GLN A 61 2.55 3.01 -15.68
C GLN A 61 3.59 2.84 -16.79
N ASP A 62 4.87 2.76 -16.43
CA ASP A 62 5.97 2.61 -17.38
C ASP A 62 6.13 1.16 -17.87
N TYR A 63 5.84 0.19 -17.01
CA TYR A 63 5.97 -1.25 -17.28
C TYR A 63 4.73 -2.01 -16.79
N PRO A 64 3.60 -1.95 -17.53
CA PRO A 64 2.35 -2.59 -17.11
C PRO A 64 2.46 -4.11 -17.02
N THR A 65 3.34 -4.71 -17.82
CA THR A 65 3.51 -6.17 -17.91
C THR A 65 4.63 -6.71 -17.01
N LEU A 66 5.21 -5.88 -16.13
CA LEU A 66 6.41 -6.23 -15.36
C LEU A 66 6.25 -7.53 -14.56
N PHE A 67 5.02 -7.85 -14.18
CA PHE A 67 4.69 -9.05 -13.41
C PHE A 67 3.82 -10.04 -14.18
N GLU A 68 3.45 -9.79 -15.45
CA GLU A 68 2.56 -10.68 -16.22
C GLU A 68 3.11 -12.12 -16.39
N PHE A 69 4.41 -12.31 -16.19
CA PHE A 69 5.08 -13.62 -16.19
C PHE A 69 5.09 -14.32 -14.83
N GLU A 70 4.66 -13.66 -13.76
CA GLU A 70 4.38 -14.30 -12.48
C GLU A 70 2.96 -14.89 -12.54
N GLU A 71 2.86 -16.22 -12.46
CA GLU A 71 1.59 -16.98 -12.61
C GLU A 71 0.48 -16.57 -11.61
N ASP A 72 0.81 -15.77 -10.59
CA ASP A 72 -0.09 -15.33 -9.52
C ASP A 72 -0.17 -13.78 -9.39
N ASN A 73 -0.54 -13.06 -10.45
CA ASN A 73 -0.76 -11.60 -10.42
C ASN A 73 -1.96 -11.19 -9.55
N THR A 74 -1.77 -11.19 -8.24
CA THR A 74 -2.74 -10.76 -7.23
C THR A 74 -2.44 -9.37 -6.66
N LEU A 75 -1.45 -8.65 -7.20
CA LEU A 75 -0.94 -7.37 -6.67
C LEU A 75 -2.03 -6.32 -6.39
N PHE A 76 -3.17 -6.38 -7.09
CA PHE A 76 -4.31 -5.47 -6.90
C PHE A 76 -5.67 -6.15 -6.70
N THR A 77 -5.74 -7.49 -6.64
CA THR A 77 -7.01 -8.20 -6.51
C THR A 77 -7.40 -8.33 -5.04
N SER A 78 -7.90 -7.23 -4.48
CA SER A 78 -8.66 -7.23 -3.22
C SER A 78 -9.60 -6.03 -3.21
N ARG A 79 -10.73 -6.16 -3.93
CA ARG A 79 -11.94 -5.39 -3.67
C ARG A 79 -12.73 -6.04 -2.53
#